data_AF-A0A4Q3J540-F1
#
_entry.id   AF-A0A4Q3J540-F1
#
_cell.length_a   1.000
_cell.length_b   1.000
_cell.length_c   1.000
_cell.angle_alpha   90.00
_cell.angle_beta   90.00
_cell.angle_gamma   90.00
#
_symmetry.space_group_name_H-M   'P 1'
#
loop_
_entity.id
_entity.type
_entity.pdbx_description
1 polymer ?
#
loop_
_entity_poly.entity_id
_entity_poly.type
_entity_poly.pdbx_seq_one_letter_code
_entity_poly.pdbx_strand_id
1 'polypeptide(L)'
;MSGVGVKGASWVALGALLGLMNGCVGSFHKGAMPGEPAGASFAEIEGTRVRYIDRGQGPAVVLIHGFASALDTWTTVVPTLEKDHRV
;
A
#
# COMPACT_ATOMS: atom_id res chain seq x y z
N MET A 1 -19.50 55.22 -25.95
CA MET A 1 -18.10 54.79 -25.81
C MET A 1 -18.03 53.83 -24.64
N SER A 2 -17.57 52.64 -24.94
CA SER A 2 -17.68 51.38 -24.21
C SER A 2 -16.73 51.32 -23.00
N GLY A 3 -17.14 50.65 -21.93
CA GLY A 3 -16.29 50.44 -20.75
C GLY A 3 -16.83 49.36 -19.82
N VAL A 4 -16.98 48.13 -20.31
CA VAL A 4 -17.21 46.97 -19.44
C VAL A 4 -15.85 46.51 -18.92
N GLY A 5 -15.59 46.81 -17.64
CA GLY A 5 -14.39 46.35 -16.93
C GLY A 5 -14.53 44.87 -16.55
N VAL A 6 -13.70 44.02 -17.15
CA VAL A 6 -13.49 42.64 -16.72
C VAL A 6 -12.76 42.67 -15.38
N LYS A 7 -13.48 42.49 -14.27
CA LYS A 7 -12.86 42.22 -12.97
C LYS A 7 -12.52 40.73 -12.89
N GLY A 8 -11.22 40.44 -12.80
CA GLY A 8 -10.65 39.09 -12.78
C GLY A 8 -11.33 38.19 -11.75
N ALA A 9 -12.03 37.16 -12.24
CA ALA A 9 -12.54 36.08 -11.41
C ALA A 9 -11.38 35.13 -11.07
N SER A 10 -10.77 35.41 -9.92
CA SER A 10 -10.29 34.45 -8.91
C SER A 10 -9.57 33.18 -9.41
N TRP A 11 -8.24 33.27 -9.52
CA TRP A 11 -7.34 32.11 -9.58
C TRP A 11 -7.39 31.22 -8.33
N VAL A 12 -8.03 31.68 -7.25
CA VAL A 12 -8.12 30.94 -5.97
C VAL A 12 -9.05 29.72 -6.08
N ALA A 13 -10.09 29.79 -6.91
CA ALA A 13 -11.04 28.67 -7.05
C ALA A 13 -10.46 27.48 -7.83
N LEU A 14 -9.52 27.71 -8.75
CA LEU A 14 -8.92 26.65 -9.57
C LEU A 14 -7.86 25.84 -8.80
N GLY A 15 -7.15 26.46 -7.86
CA GLY A 15 -6.15 25.79 -7.02
C GLY A 15 -6.75 24.81 -6.01
N ALA A 16 -7.95 25.09 -5.49
CA ALA A 16 -8.60 24.26 -4.48
C ALA A 16 -9.09 22.90 -5.02
N LEU A 17 -9.47 22.82 -6.31
CA LEU A 17 -9.96 21.58 -6.92
C LEU A 17 -8.82 20.59 -7.25
N LEU A 18 -7.60 21.10 -7.51
CA LEU A 18 -6.41 20.29 -7.79
C LEU A 18 -5.79 19.65 -6.53
N GLY A 19 -6.03 20.22 -5.35
CA GLY A 19 -5.48 19.73 -4.08
C GLY A 19 -6.12 18.43 -3.56
N LEU A 20 -7.37 18.14 -3.93
CA LEU A 20 -8.12 16.98 -3.43
C LEU A 20 -7.77 15.66 -4.14
N MET A 21 -7.11 15.70 -5.30
CA MET A 21 -6.79 14.49 -6.08
C MET A 21 -5.43 13.87 -5.75
N ASN A 22 -4.54 14.58 -5.04
CA ASN A 22 -3.19 14.08 -4.72
C ASN A 22 -3.09 13.35 -3.38
N GLY A 23 -4.10 13.47 -2.50
CA GLY A 23 -4.01 12.94 -1.13
C GLY A 23 -4.23 11.42 -1.00
N CYS A 24 -4.97 10.80 -1.92
CA CYS A 24 -5.47 9.43 -1.70
C CYS A 24 -4.72 8.34 -2.47
N VAL A 25 -3.99 8.67 -3.54
CA VAL A 25 -3.52 7.65 -4.51
C VAL A 25 -2.00 7.43 -4.49
N GLY A 26 -1.24 8.38 -3.93
CA GLY A 26 0.21 8.43 -4.13
C GLY A 26 1.08 7.89 -2.99
N SER A 27 0.55 7.74 -1.77
CA SER A 27 1.38 7.63 -0.56
C SER A 27 0.99 6.52 0.41
N PHE A 28 0.10 5.60 0.03
CA PHE A 28 -0.23 4.47 0.91
C PHE A 28 1.00 3.54 1.04
N HIS A 29 1.55 3.46 2.27
CA HIS A 29 2.65 2.59 2.69
C HIS A 29 3.93 2.61 1.83
N LYS A 30 4.31 3.79 1.33
CA LYS A 30 5.63 4.00 0.70
C LYS A 30 6.73 4.10 1.76
N GLY A 31 7.12 2.97 2.35
CA GLY A 31 8.26 2.87 3.27
C GLY A 31 7.93 2.20 4.59
N ALA A 32 8.81 2.40 5.57
CA ALA A 32 8.64 1.89 6.93
C ALA A 32 7.47 2.58 7.65
N MET A 33 6.57 1.78 8.20
CA MET A 33 5.47 2.24 9.04
C MET A 33 5.88 2.30 10.51
N PRO A 34 5.34 3.25 11.30
CA PRO A 34 5.50 3.24 12.74
C PRO A 34 4.97 1.92 13.35
N GLY A 35 5.75 1.30 14.21
CA GLY A 35 5.35 0.08 14.92
C GLY A 35 5.52 -1.23 14.13
N GLU A 36 6.25 -1.22 13.01
CA GLU A 36 6.59 -2.46 12.31
C GLU A 36 7.34 -3.45 13.23
N PRO A 37 6.97 -4.74 13.22
CA PRO A 37 7.71 -5.77 13.94
C PRO A 37 9.20 -5.79 13.56
N ALA A 38 10.05 -5.80 14.58
CA ALA A 38 11.49 -5.90 14.40
C ALA A 38 11.85 -7.19 13.63
N GLY A 39 12.72 -7.07 12.62
CA GLY A 39 13.18 -8.19 11.81
C GLY A 39 12.18 -8.70 10.76
N ALA A 40 11.13 -7.95 10.46
CA ALA A 40 10.20 -8.30 9.39
C ALA A 40 10.81 -8.17 8.00
N SER A 41 10.40 -9.06 7.10
CA SER A 41 10.81 -9.07 5.70
C SER A 41 9.82 -8.33 4.81
N PHE A 42 10.36 -7.62 3.81
CA PHE A 42 9.59 -6.84 2.85
C PHE A 42 10.13 -7.02 1.44
N ALA A 43 9.22 -6.99 0.46
CA ALA A 43 9.54 -6.99 -0.96
C ALA A 43 8.99 -5.72 -1.60
N GLU A 44 9.74 -5.14 -2.55
CA GLU A 44 9.26 -4.04 -3.38
C GLU A 44 8.59 -4.61 -4.63
N ILE A 45 7.28 -4.41 -4.77
CA ILE A 45 6.46 -4.92 -5.88
C ILE A 45 5.64 -3.76 -6.42
N GLU A 46 5.85 -3.39 -7.68
CA GLU A 46 5.11 -2.28 -8.34
C GLU A 46 5.11 -0.98 -7.51
N GLY A 47 6.26 -0.65 -6.90
CA GLY A 47 6.41 0.55 -6.05
C GLY A 47 5.71 0.47 -4.69
N THR A 48 5.29 -0.74 -4.27
CA THR A 48 4.68 -1.02 -2.97
C THR A 48 5.58 -1.91 -2.14
N ARG A 49 5.81 -1.53 -0.87
CA ARG A 49 6.56 -2.32 0.10
C ARG A 49 5.63 -3.33 0.78
N VAL A 50 5.69 -4.58 0.34
CA VAL A 50 4.82 -5.68 0.82
C VAL A 50 5.53 -6.47 1.90
N ARG A 51 4.93 -6.53 3.10
CA ARG A 51 5.40 -7.40 4.19
C ARG A 51 5.09 -8.86 3.87
N TYR A 52 6.05 -9.75 4.08
CA TYR A 52 5.85 -11.19 3.94
C TYR A 52 6.58 -11.98 5.03
N ILE A 53 6.23 -13.26 5.14
CA ILE A 53 6.95 -14.28 5.91
C ILE A 53 7.39 -15.35 4.90
N ASP A 54 8.55 -15.94 5.13
CA ASP A 54 9.13 -17.01 4.31
C ASP A 54 9.72 -18.06 5.25
N ARG A 55 9.15 -19.28 5.24
CA ARG A 55 9.49 -20.39 6.13
C ARG A 55 9.59 -21.70 5.38
N GLY A 56 10.26 -22.67 6.00
CA GLY A 56 10.41 -24.01 5.42
C GLY A 56 11.36 -24.02 4.23
N GLN A 57 11.38 -25.17 3.54
CA GLN A 57 12.23 -25.44 2.39
C GLN A 57 11.48 -26.42 1.46
N GLY A 58 11.77 -26.41 0.17
CA GLY A 58 11.10 -27.26 -0.83
C GLY A 58 10.36 -26.46 -1.88
N PRO A 59 9.39 -27.06 -2.60
CA PRO A 59 8.56 -26.35 -3.56
C PRO A 59 7.83 -25.16 -2.93
N ALA A 60 7.74 -24.05 -3.66
CA ALA A 60 7.15 -22.83 -3.14
C ALA A 60 5.61 -22.87 -3.16
N VAL A 61 4.97 -22.47 -2.06
CA VAL A 61 3.52 -22.23 -1.96
C VAL A 61 3.31 -20.81 -1.45
N VAL A 62 2.53 -20.00 -2.17
CA VAL A 62 2.26 -18.60 -1.78
C VAL A 62 0.85 -18.47 -1.24
N LEU A 63 0.72 -18.00 0.01
CA LEU A 63 -0.56 -17.80 0.67
C LEU A 63 -1.01 -16.33 0.57
N ILE A 64 -2.09 -16.08 -0.17
CA ILE A 64 -2.63 -14.73 -0.39
C ILE A 64 -3.93 -14.60 0.40
N HIS A 65 -3.99 -13.62 1.29
CA HIS A 65 -5.21 -13.33 2.04
C HIS A 65 -6.22 -12.50 1.22
N GLY A 66 -7.46 -12.46 1.70
CA GLY A 66 -8.54 -11.67 1.09
C GLY A 66 -8.80 -10.33 1.76
N PHE A 67 -9.98 -9.77 1.49
CA PHE A 67 -10.47 -8.54 2.11
C PHE A 67 -10.58 -8.65 3.63
N ALA A 68 -10.31 -7.54 4.35
CA ALA A 68 -10.37 -7.43 5.81
C ALA A 68 -9.51 -8.46 6.57
N SER A 69 -8.37 -8.84 5.99
CA SER A 69 -7.47 -9.87 6.49
C SER A 69 -6.00 -9.46 6.29
N ALA A 70 -5.08 -10.25 6.83
CA ALA A 70 -3.63 -10.08 6.74
C ALA A 70 -2.93 -11.46 6.77
N LEU A 71 -1.60 -11.46 6.67
CA LEU A 71 -0.78 -12.69 6.71
C LEU A 71 -1.03 -13.56 7.97
N ASP A 72 -1.47 -12.96 9.09
CA ASP A 72 -1.70 -13.66 10.35
C ASP A 72 -2.84 -14.70 10.27
N THR A 73 -3.68 -14.59 9.25
CA THR A 73 -4.76 -15.55 8.95
C THR A 73 -4.23 -16.97 8.73
N TRP A 74 -2.97 -17.11 8.32
CA TRP A 74 -2.36 -18.39 8.01
C TRP A 74 -1.55 -19.00 9.15
N THR A 75 -1.53 -18.40 10.34
CA THR A 75 -0.72 -18.84 11.49
C THR A 75 -0.95 -20.31 11.88
N THR A 76 -2.14 -20.86 11.67
CA THR A 76 -2.47 -22.26 11.95
C THR A 76 -2.23 -23.20 10.76
N VAL A 77 -2.05 -22.66 9.55
CA VAL A 77 -1.85 -23.43 8.31
C VAL A 77 -0.36 -23.63 8.02
N VAL A 78 0.43 -22.57 8.19
CA VAL A 78 1.88 -22.54 7.92
C VAL A 78 2.63 -23.72 8.55
N PRO A 79 2.42 -24.11 9.83
CA PRO A 79 3.17 -25.21 10.45
C PRO A 79 2.97 -26.58 9.78
N THR A 80 1.88 -26.75 9.02
CA THR A 80 1.64 -27.99 8.29
C THR A 80 2.35 -27.98 6.95
N LEU A 81 2.30 -26.87 6.22
CA LEU A 81 2.92 -26.75 4.90
C LEU A 81 4.45 -26.64 4.97
N GLU A 82 5.00 -25.98 6.00
CA GLU A 82 6.44 -25.77 6.11
C GLU A 82 7.25 -27.06 6.33
N LYS A 83 6.58 -28.21 6.55
CA LYS A 83 7.23 -29.52 6.71
C LYS A 83 7.91 -30.00 5.43
N ASP A 84 7.34 -29.67 4.28
CA ASP A 84 7.77 -30.14 2.96
C ASP A 84 7.74 -29.06 1.87
N HIS A 85 7.26 -27.85 2.19
CA HIS A 85 7.23 -26.71 1.28
C HIS A 85 7.97 -25.50 1.86
N ARG A 86 8.42 -24.63 0.97
CA ARG A 86 8.76 -23.25 1.32
C ARG A 86 7.49 -22.40 1.21
N VAL A 87 7.07 -21.76 2.30
CA VAL A 87 5.79 -21.05 2.43
C VAL A 87 5.91 -19.63 2.93
#